data_AF-L9X8M5-F1
#
_entry.id   AF-L9X8M5-F1
#
_cell.length_a   1.000
_cell.length_b   1.000
_cell.length_c   1.000
_cell.angle_alpha   90.00
_cell.angle_beta   90.00
_cell.angle_gamma   90.00
#
_symmetry.space_group_name_H-M   'P 1'
#
loop_
_entity.id
_entity.type
_entity.pdbx_description
1 polymer ?
#
loop_
_entity_poly.entity_id
_entity_poly.type
_entity_poly.pdbx_seq_one_letter_code
_entity_poly.pdbx_strand_id
1 'polypeptide(L)' 'MTDGENLEFEPDPERVAALREIADEIRGESSERKQLANILYRTSDLYDESEDTSPEEIVRNVKFILEVTERGGLGR' A
#
# COMPACT_ATOMS: atom_id res chain seq x y z
N MET A 1 11.98 -16.09 -18.72
CA MET A 1 11.78 -14.77 -18.13
C MET A 1 10.31 -14.52 -18.34
N THR A 2 9.46 -14.90 -17.38
CA THR A 2 8.01 -14.69 -17.51
C THR A 2 7.80 -13.19 -17.49
N ASP A 3 7.27 -12.69 -18.61
CA ASP A 3 6.75 -11.34 -18.73
C ASP A 3 5.98 -10.98 -17.46
N GLY A 4 6.38 -9.88 -16.83
CA GLY A 4 5.60 -9.32 -15.73
C GLY A 4 4.23 -9.02 -16.31
N GLU A 5 3.25 -9.85 -15.95
CA GLU A 5 1.88 -9.62 -16.35
C GLU A 5 1.56 -8.17 -16.00
N ASN A 6 1.13 -7.42 -17.00
CA ASN A 6 0.58 -6.09 -16.83
C ASN A 6 -0.64 -6.29 -15.93
N LEU A 7 -0.43 -6.22 -14.61
CA LEU A 7 -1.46 -6.36 -13.59
C LEU A 7 -2.30 -5.09 -13.69
N GLU A 8 -3.19 -5.05 -14.68
CA GLU A 8 -4.25 -4.05 -14.73
C GLU A 8 -5.21 -4.41 -13.59
N PHE A 9 -5.26 -3.53 -12.59
CA PHE A 9 -6.20 -3.66 -11.49
C PHE A 9 -7.52 -3.06 -11.96
N GLU A 10 -8.53 -3.90 -12.15
CA GLU A 10 -9.88 -3.42 -12.43
C GLU A 10 -10.41 -2.63 -11.23
N PRO A 11 -11.11 -1.50 -11.44
CA PRO A 11 -11.76 -0.78 -10.37
C PRO A 11 -12.69 -1.67 -9.54
N ASP A 12 -12.49 -1.67 -8.23
CA ASP A 12 -13.22 -2.53 -7.29
C ASP A 12 -13.50 -1.74 -5.99
N PRO A 13 -14.64 -1.01 -5.93
CA PRO A 13 -14.96 -0.18 -4.78
C PRO A 13 -15.20 -0.99 -3.49
N GLU A 14 -15.61 -2.26 -3.61
CA GLU A 14 -15.76 -3.15 -2.44
C GLU A 14 -14.38 -3.49 -1.85
N ARG A 15 -13.40 -3.79 -2.71
CA ARG A 15 -12.02 -4.03 -2.27
C ARG A 15 -11.36 -2.76 -1.73
N VAL A 16 -11.62 -1.58 -2.30
CA VAL A 16 -11.18 -0.30 -1.74
C VAL A 16 -11.70 -0.15 -0.32
N ALA A 17 -13.02 -0.30 -0.13
CA ALA A 17 -13.66 -0.16 1.18
C ALA A 17 -13.10 -1.15 2.20
N ALA A 18 -12.95 -2.43 1.82
CA ALA A 18 -12.42 -3.47 2.71
C ALA A 18 -10.97 -3.20 3.14
N LEU A 19 -10.11 -2.77 2.21
CA LEU A 19 -8.71 -2.45 2.53
C LEU A 19 -8.61 -1.25 3.46
N ARG A 20 -9.43 -0.21 3.25
CA ARG A 20 -9.47 0.99 4.08
C ARG A 20 -10.05 0.71 5.47
N GLU A 21 -11.10 -0.12 5.57
CA GLU A 21 -11.66 -0.59 6.84
C GLU A 21 -10.61 -1.32 7.68
N ILE A 22 -9.92 -2.31 7.09
CA ILE A 22 -8.86 -3.06 7.78
C ILE A 22 -7.72 -2.10 8.17
N ALA A 23 -7.34 -1.17 7.28
CA ALA A 23 -6.31 -0.17 7.57
C ALA A 23 -6.66 0.66 8.80
N ASP A 24 -7.92 1.07 8.95
CA ASP A 24 -8.41 1.81 10.10
C ASP A 24 -8.42 0.96 11.37
N GLU A 25 -8.86 -0.29 11.31
CA GLU A 25 -8.87 -1.20 12.46
C GLU A 25 -7.47 -1.44 13.04
N ILE A 26 -6.46 -1.61 12.18
CA ILE A 26 -5.11 -1.91 12.64
C ILE A 26 -4.32 -0.66 13.03
N ARG A 27 -4.78 0.54 12.61
CA ARG A 27 -4.12 1.82 12.88
C ARG A 27 -4.11 2.12 14.38
N GLY A 28 -3.02 1.71 15.03
CA GLY A 28 -2.76 1.99 16.43
C GLY A 28 -1.75 3.12 16.61
N GLU A 29 -1.31 3.35 17.85
CA GLU A 29 -0.41 4.46 18.15
C GLU A 29 1.06 4.23 17.78
N SER A 30 1.47 2.97 17.63
CA SER A 30 2.86 2.64 17.29
C SER A 30 3.20 3.03 15.85
N SER A 31 4.47 3.37 15.63
CA SER A 31 5.02 3.68 14.31
C SER A 31 4.76 2.56 13.30
N GLU A 32 4.92 1.31 13.73
CA GLU A 32 4.76 0.12 12.90
C GLU A 32 3.30 -0.07 12.48
N ARG A 33 2.35 0.13 13.41
CA ARG A 33 0.92 0.01 13.11
C ARG A 33 0.44 1.11 12.16
N LYS A 34 0.90 2.35 12.37
CA LYS A 34 0.64 3.47 11.44
C LYS A 34 1.21 3.19 10.05
N GLN A 35 2.41 2.61 10.00
CA GLN A 35 3.05 2.26 8.74
C GLN A 35 2.32 1.13 8.00
N LEU A 36 1.89 0.09 8.70
CA LEU A 36 1.13 -1.00 8.11
C LEU A 36 -0.23 -0.53 7.57
N ALA A 37 -0.93 0.33 8.31
CA ALA A 37 -2.17 0.96 7.84
C ALA A 37 -1.92 1.76 6.54
N ASN A 38 -0.85 2.56 6.48
CA ASN A 38 -0.51 3.34 5.28
C ASN A 38 -0.20 2.47 4.05
N ILE A 39 0.35 1.26 4.24
CA ILE A 39 0.56 0.31 3.14
C ILE A 39 -0.80 -0.11 2.58
N LEU A 40 -1.75 -0.49 3.43
CA LEU A 40 -3.09 -0.92 3.00
C LEU A 40 -3.86 0.20 2.29
N TYR A 41 -3.77 1.42 2.80
CA TYR A 41 -4.34 2.60 2.14
C TYR A 41 -3.81 2.76 0.71
N ARG A 42 -2.48 2.73 0.55
CA ARG A 42 -1.88 2.82 -0.80
C ARG A 42 -2.35 1.67 -1.67
N THR A 43 -2.27 0.44 -1.18
CA THR A 43 -2.77 -0.73 -1.94
C THR A 43 -4.24 -0.59 -2.34
N SER A 44 -5.08 0.09 -1.55
CA SER A 44 -6.47 0.37 -1.92
C SER A 44 -6.59 1.26 -3.15
N ASP A 45 -5.68 2.22 -3.33
CA ASP A 45 -5.69 3.17 -4.44
C ASP A 45 -5.48 2.50 -5.81
N LEU A 46 -4.95 1.27 -5.85
CA LEU A 46 -4.88 0.46 -7.08
C LEU A 46 -6.24 0.07 -7.64
N TYR A 47 -7.26 0.03 -6.78
CA TYR A 47 -8.62 -0.39 -7.15
C TYR A 47 -9.58 0.79 -7.21
N ASP A 48 -9.11 2.02 -6.95
CA ASP A 48 -9.91 3.24 -6.94
C ASP A 48 -9.82 3.89 -8.34
N GLU A 49 -10.92 3.91 -9.10
CA GLU A 49 -10.96 4.51 -10.44
C GLU A 49 -10.63 6.00 -10.47
N SER A 50 -10.72 6.68 -9.32
CA SER A 50 -10.44 8.10 -9.19
C SER A 50 -8.97 8.41 -8.89
N GLU A 51 -8.19 7.40 -8.49
CA GLU A 51 -6.78 7.54 -8.15
C GLU A 51 -5.91 7.12 -9.36
N ASP A 52 -5.06 8.03 -9.80
CA ASP A 52 -4.07 7.74 -10.86
C ASP A 52 -2.79 7.19 -10.23
N THR A 53 -2.86 5.94 -9.75
CA THR A 53 -1.74 5.28 -9.07
C THR A 53 -1.28 4.04 -9.81
N SER A 54 0.00 3.98 -10.20
CA SER A 54 0.55 2.80 -10.85
C SER A 54 0.92 1.68 -9.85
N PRO A 55 0.71 0.40 -10.20
CA PRO A 55 1.17 -0.74 -9.41
C PRO A 55 2.65 -0.70 -9.06
N GLU A 56 3.50 -0.27 -10.00
CA GLU A 56 4.93 -0.16 -9.77
C GLU A 56 5.28 0.89 -8.71
N GLU A 57 4.54 2.01 -8.66
CA GLU A 57 4.73 3.03 -7.64
C GLU A 57 4.35 2.52 -6.25
N ILE A 58 3.27 1.75 -6.13
CA ILE A 58 2.87 1.18 -4.84
C ILE A 58 3.87 0.15 -4.37
N VAL A 59 4.25 -0.81 -5.23
CA VAL A 59 5.23 -1.84 -4.86
C VAL A 59 6.57 -1.20 -4.49
N ARG A 60 7.01 -0.16 -5.20
CA ARG A 60 8.22 0.60 -4.87
C ARG A 60 8.08 1.30 -3.51
N ASN A 61 6.95 1.96 -3.28
CA ASN A 61 6.68 2.67 -2.04
C ASN A 61 6.62 1.73 -0.83
N VAL A 62 5.98 0.56 -0.96
CA VAL A 62 5.91 -0.46 0.09
C VAL A 62 7.30 -1.04 0.36
N LYS A 63 8.06 -1.40 -0.68
CA LYS A 63 9.45 -1.88 -0.52
C LYS A 63 10.33 -0.85 0.18
N PHE A 64 10.25 0.42 -0.22
CA PHE A 64 10.98 1.50 0.43
C PHE A 64 10.62 1.61 1.92
N ILE A 65 9.32 1.55 2.24
CA ILE A 65 8.82 1.59 3.62
C ILE A 65 9.40 0.43 4.46
N LEU A 66 9.37 -0.80 3.94
CA LEU A 66 9.91 -1.98 4.62
C LEU A 66 11.43 -1.89 4.81
N GLU A 67 12.17 -1.50 3.77
CA GLU A 67 13.63 -1.34 3.83
C GLU A 67 14.06 -0.26 4.83
N VAL A 68 13.33 0.85 4.90
CA VAL A 68 13.60 1.93 5.87
C VAL A 68 13.32 1.46 7.29
N THR A 69 12.26 0.68 7.51
CA THR A 69 11.97 0.08 8.82
C THR A 69 13.04 -0.91 9.25
N GLU A 70 13.49 -1.78 8.34
CA GLU A 70 14.61 -2.71 8.60
C GLU A 70 15.92 -1.97 8.96
N ARG A 71 16.14 -0.78 8.40
CA ARG A 71 17.35 0.05 8.67
C ARG A 71 17.24 0.93 9.92
N GLY A 72 16.08 0.96 10.58
CA GLY A 72 15.84 1.72 11.81
C GLY A 72 15.31 3.15 11.61
N GLY A 73 14.63 3.43 10.50
CA GLY A 73 13.91 4.69 10.24
C GLY A 73 14.57 5.67 9.26
N LEU A 74 13.83 6.72 8.85
CA LEU A 74 14.22 7.72 7.83
C LEU A 74 15.32 8.71 8.28
N GLY A 75 16.02 8.46 9.37
CA GLY A 75 16.99 9.40 9.94
C GLY A 75 18.22 8.70 10.47
N ARG A 76 19.27 8.67 9.66
CA ARG A 76 20.66 8.75 10.14
C ARG A 76 21.39 9.77 9.30
#